data_AF-X0XJ38-F1
#
_entry.id   AF-X0XJ38-F1
#
_cell.length_a   1.000
_cell.length_b   1.000
_cell.length_c   1.000
_cell.angle_alpha   90.00
_cell.angle_beta   90.00
_cell.angle_gamma   90.00
#
_symmetry.space_group_name_H-M   'P 1'
#
loop_
_entity.id
_entity.type
_entity.pdbx_description
1 polymer ?
#
loop_
_entity_poly.entity_id
_entity_poly.type
_entity_poly.pdbx_seq_one_letter_code
_entity_poly.pdbx_strand_id
1 'polypeptide(L)'
;VLPAARRQLLAELTGQTTDAEAVLVVTERGQDEYVLSVAQAGGDAARALVHVKEAFAEQGDDPSIPAADLAKLTSLEIDGALTATQAKQVLAEIVAGNGGDAAAIAASKGFEAMDDSELQSMIDD
;
A
#
# COMPACT_ATOMS: atom_id res chain seq x y z
N VAL A 1 20.09 3.65 14.36
CA VAL A 1 20.76 3.80 13.02
C VAL A 1 20.75 5.28 12.65
N LEU A 2 21.77 5.80 11.94
CA LEU A 2 21.78 7.21 11.51
C LEU A 2 20.69 7.46 10.45
N PRO A 3 20.05 8.65 10.40
CA PRO A 3 18.98 8.95 9.43
C PRO A 3 19.38 8.74 7.96
N ALA A 4 20.64 8.99 7.60
CA ALA A 4 21.12 8.77 6.23
C ALA A 4 21.12 7.29 5.83
N ALA A 5 21.50 6.38 6.74
CA ALA A 5 21.51 4.95 6.48
C ALA A 5 20.08 4.39 6.37
N ARG A 6 19.13 4.90 7.18
CA ARG A 6 17.71 4.54 7.07
C ARG A 6 17.14 4.93 5.71
N ARG A 7 17.40 6.16 5.26
CA ARG A 7 17.00 6.63 3.92
C ARG A 7 17.60 5.78 2.80
N GLN A 8 18.86 5.37 2.94
CA GLN A 8 19.50 4.50 1.95
C GLN A 8 18.82 3.14 1.86
N LEU A 9 18.56 2.49 3.00
CA LEU A 9 17.85 1.21 3.04
C LEU A 9 16.44 1.31 2.44
N LEU A 10 15.69 2.35 2.81
CA LEU A 10 14.34 2.57 2.28
C LEU A 10 14.36 2.85 0.77
N ALA A 11 15.31 3.65 0.29
CA ALA A 11 15.48 3.95 -1.13
C ALA A 11 15.80 2.68 -1.94
N GLU A 12 16.74 1.86 -1.47
CA GLU A 12 17.10 0.58 -2.09
C GLU A 12 15.91 -0.38 -2.13
N LEU A 13 15.18 -0.51 -1.02
CA LEU A 13 14.00 -1.38 -0.92
C LEU A 13 12.88 -0.97 -1.90
N THR A 14 12.68 0.33 -2.09
CA THR A 14 11.54 0.89 -2.84
C THR A 14 11.89 1.24 -4.29
N GLY A 15 13.17 1.09 -4.68
CA GLY A 15 13.68 1.51 -5.99
C GLY A 15 13.68 3.03 -6.21
N GLN A 16 13.57 3.83 -5.14
CA GLN A 16 13.58 5.29 -5.18
C GLN A 16 14.97 5.86 -4.96
N THR A 17 15.15 7.17 -5.19
CA THR A 17 16.38 7.87 -4.80
C THR A 17 16.34 8.27 -3.33
N THR A 18 17.50 8.40 -2.68
CA THR A 18 17.61 8.77 -1.26
C THR A 18 17.13 10.18 -0.92
N ASP A 19 16.97 11.02 -1.94
CA ASP A 19 16.46 12.39 -1.88
C ASP A 19 15.01 12.52 -2.41
N ALA A 20 14.38 11.41 -2.83
CA ALA A 20 12.98 11.41 -3.18
C ALA A 20 12.16 11.87 -1.98
N GLU A 21 11.21 12.78 -2.21
CA GLU A 21 10.35 13.35 -1.17
C GLU A 21 9.73 12.26 -0.26
N ALA A 22 9.23 11.18 -0.86
CA ALA A 22 8.63 10.08 -0.12
C ALA A 22 9.61 9.40 0.84
N VAL A 23 10.86 9.18 0.42
CA VAL A 23 11.91 8.59 1.27
C VAL A 23 12.27 9.53 2.42
N LEU A 24 12.38 10.84 2.15
CA LEU A 24 12.65 11.85 3.18
C LEU A 24 11.52 11.88 4.22
N VAL A 25 10.28 12.07 3.78
CA VAL A 25 9.11 12.23 4.65
C VAL A 25 8.86 10.99 5.50
N VAL A 26 8.87 9.79 4.90
CA VAL A 26 8.62 8.54 5.64
C VAL A 26 9.72 8.27 6.66
N THR A 27 10.98 8.55 6.32
CA THR A 27 12.09 8.39 7.29
C THR A 27 12.04 9.42 8.41
N GLU A 28 11.68 10.67 8.10
CA GLU A 28 11.51 11.75 9.10
C GLU A 28 10.40 11.43 10.10
N ARG A 29 9.32 10.80 9.63
CA ARG A 29 8.22 10.31 10.49
C ARG A 29 8.57 9.04 11.27
N GLY A 30 9.71 8.41 11.01
CA GLY A 30 10.09 7.14 11.63
C GLY A 30 9.43 5.90 11.01
N GLN A 31 8.70 6.05 9.91
CA GLN A 31 7.81 5.02 9.34
C GLN A 31 8.49 4.09 8.32
N ASP A 32 9.81 4.22 8.12
CA ASP A 32 10.60 3.39 7.20
C ASP A 32 10.64 1.91 7.61
N GLU A 33 10.65 1.62 8.91
CA GLU A 33 10.59 0.23 9.42
C GLU A 33 9.22 -0.41 9.14
N TYR A 34 8.15 0.37 9.15
CA TYR A 34 6.82 -0.10 8.77
C TYR A 34 6.75 -0.47 7.28
N VAL A 35 7.32 0.35 6.38
CA VAL A 35 7.42 0.03 4.95
C VAL A 35 8.23 -1.26 4.72
N LEU A 36 9.32 -1.45 5.45
CA LEU A 36 10.09 -2.69 5.42
C LEU A 36 9.24 -3.90 5.87
N SER A 37 8.45 -3.74 6.93
CA SER A 37 7.57 -4.80 7.45
C SER A 37 6.49 -5.19 6.43
N VAL A 38 5.95 -4.22 5.68
CA VAL A 38 4.99 -4.48 4.59
C VAL A 38 5.64 -5.33 3.48
N ALA A 39 6.87 -4.97 3.08
CA ALA A 39 7.61 -5.75 2.10
C ALA A 39 7.94 -7.17 2.57
N GLN A 40 8.31 -7.34 3.84
CA GLN A 40 8.54 -8.65 4.46
C GLN A 40 7.27 -9.51 4.53
N ALA A 41 6.11 -8.88 4.66
CA ALA A 41 4.80 -9.54 4.57
C ALA A 41 4.37 -9.87 3.13
N GLY A 42 5.21 -9.60 2.12
CA GLY A 42 4.98 -9.93 0.72
C GLY A 42 4.34 -8.82 -0.11
N GLY A 43 4.23 -7.60 0.44
CA GLY A 43 3.71 -6.44 -0.28
C GLY A 43 4.72 -5.78 -1.21
N ASP A 44 4.24 -4.93 -2.10
CA ASP A 44 5.10 -4.10 -2.95
C ASP A 44 5.60 -2.88 -2.18
N ALA A 45 6.91 -2.78 -2.02
CA ALA A 45 7.53 -1.73 -1.22
C ALA A 45 7.33 -0.32 -1.82
N ALA A 46 7.35 -0.18 -3.15
CA ALA A 46 7.17 1.11 -3.80
C ALA A 46 5.75 1.66 -3.60
N ARG A 47 4.73 0.80 -3.70
CA ARG A 47 3.34 1.13 -3.38
C ARG A 47 3.15 1.41 -1.89
N ALA A 48 3.73 0.57 -1.02
CA ALA A 48 3.68 0.78 0.41
C ALA A 48 4.25 2.15 0.81
N LEU A 49 5.39 2.55 0.24
CA LEU A 49 5.99 3.87 0.48
C LEU A 49 5.03 5.02 0.15
N VAL A 50 4.34 4.95 -0.99
CA VAL A 50 3.36 5.97 -1.41
C VAL A 50 2.21 6.03 -0.42
N HIS A 51 1.62 4.89 -0.06
CA HIS A 51 0.45 4.84 0.83
C HIS A 51 0.78 5.33 2.24
N VAL A 52 1.94 4.94 2.78
CA VAL A 52 2.41 5.40 4.09
C VAL A 52 2.65 6.91 4.07
N LYS A 53 3.28 7.46 3.02
CA LYS A 53 3.48 8.91 2.91
C LYS A 53 2.15 9.68 2.94
N GLU A 54 1.16 9.21 2.20
CA GLU A 54 -0.10 9.93 1.98
C GLU A 54 -1.15 9.72 3.08
N ALA A 55 -1.21 8.55 3.71
CA ALA A 55 -2.33 8.18 4.59
C ALA A 55 -1.95 7.91 6.05
N PHE A 56 -0.65 7.79 6.38
CA PHE A 56 -0.20 7.39 7.73
C PHE A 56 0.38 8.56 8.55
N ALA A 57 0.23 9.81 8.11
CA ALA A 57 0.81 10.97 8.80
C ALA A 57 0.39 11.08 10.28
N GLU A 58 -0.81 10.63 10.62
CA GLU A 58 -1.38 10.69 11.98
C GLU A 58 -1.15 9.41 12.80
N GLN A 59 -0.54 8.36 12.23
CA GLN A 59 -0.32 7.06 12.87
C GLN A 59 0.96 6.99 13.72
N GLY A 60 1.76 8.05 13.76
CA GLY A 60 3.04 8.04 14.48
C GLY A 60 4.13 7.19 13.79
N ASP A 61 5.21 6.92 14.51
CA ASP A 61 6.35 6.12 14.04
C ASP A 61 6.09 4.60 14.10
N ASP A 62 5.14 4.16 14.93
CA ASP A 62 4.65 2.79 15.02
C ASP A 62 3.15 2.70 14.66
N PRO A 63 2.80 2.60 13.36
CA PRO A 63 1.42 2.51 12.94
C PRO A 63 0.68 1.31 13.54
N SER A 64 -0.55 1.55 13.99
CA SER A 64 -1.39 0.49 14.60
C SER A 64 -1.94 -0.53 13.61
N ILE A 65 -1.90 -0.20 12.32
CA ILE A 65 -2.39 -1.04 11.23
C ILE A 65 -1.42 -2.20 11.01
N PRO A 66 -1.89 -3.45 10.96
CA PRO A 66 -1.03 -4.59 10.64
C PRO A 66 -0.37 -4.45 9.26
N ALA A 67 0.96 -4.61 9.19
CA ALA A 67 1.69 -4.50 7.93
C ALA A 67 1.21 -5.49 6.84
N ALA A 68 0.68 -6.65 7.25
CA ALA A 68 0.11 -7.64 6.34
C ALA A 68 -1.15 -7.13 5.61
N ASP A 69 -1.92 -6.26 6.25
CA ASP A 69 -3.14 -5.70 5.65
C ASP A 69 -2.78 -4.75 4.51
N LEU A 70 -1.78 -3.89 4.73
CA LEU A 70 -1.24 -3.02 3.68
C LEU A 70 -0.51 -3.83 2.60
N ALA A 71 0.19 -4.91 2.97
CA ALA A 71 0.83 -5.81 2.01
C ALA A 71 -0.21 -6.42 1.05
N LYS A 72 -1.36 -6.87 1.58
CA LYS A 72 -2.45 -7.41 0.77
C LYS A 72 -3.01 -6.36 -0.20
N LEU A 73 -3.22 -5.13 0.26
CA LEU A 73 -3.66 -4.03 -0.61
C LEU A 73 -2.68 -3.80 -1.76
N THR A 74 -1.38 -3.66 -1.47
CA THR A 74 -0.37 -3.40 -2.51
C THR A 74 -0.26 -4.55 -3.53
N SER A 75 -0.48 -5.79 -3.09
CA SER A 75 -0.53 -6.95 -3.99
C SER A 75 -1.70 -6.85 -4.97
N LEU A 76 -2.90 -6.53 -4.48
CA LEU A 76 -4.09 -6.34 -5.32
C LEU A 76 -3.92 -5.22 -6.35
N GLU A 77 -3.16 -4.17 -6.03
CA GLU A 77 -2.82 -3.11 -6.99
C GLU A 77 -1.85 -3.57 -8.08
N ILE A 78 -0.78 -4.27 -7.68
CA ILE A 78 0.24 -4.72 -8.64
C ILE A 78 -0.31 -5.81 -9.57
N ASP A 79 -1.18 -6.68 -9.04
CA ASP A 79 -1.84 -7.73 -9.81
C ASP A 79 -2.96 -7.19 -10.72
N GLY A 80 -3.28 -5.89 -10.63
CA GLY A 80 -4.31 -5.24 -11.43
C GLY A 80 -5.75 -5.52 -10.96
N ALA A 81 -5.93 -6.24 -9.85
CA ALA A 81 -7.24 -6.49 -9.26
C ALA A 81 -7.91 -5.20 -8.74
N LEU A 82 -7.12 -4.17 -8.43
CA LEU A 82 -7.59 -2.83 -8.11
C LEU A 82 -6.90 -1.79 -8.98
N THR A 83 -7.69 -0.89 -9.55
CA THR A 83 -7.16 0.37 -10.08
C THR A 83 -6.62 1.24 -8.93
N ALA A 84 -5.72 2.18 -9.24
CA ALA A 84 -5.20 3.12 -8.24
C ALA A 84 -6.30 3.90 -7.50
N THR A 85 -7.41 4.21 -8.17
CA THR A 85 -8.56 4.90 -7.56
C THR A 85 -9.30 4.00 -6.57
N GLN A 86 -9.48 2.72 -6.90
CA GLN A 86 -10.13 1.75 -6.02
C GLN A 86 -9.25 1.44 -4.81
N ALA A 87 -7.95 1.25 -5.02
CA ALA A 87 -6.99 1.03 -3.95
C ALA A 87 -6.95 2.17 -2.93
N LYS A 88 -7.02 3.43 -3.37
CA LYS A 88 -7.15 4.59 -2.45
C LYS A 88 -8.40 4.51 -1.59
N GLN A 89 -9.52 4.04 -2.15
CA GLN A 89 -10.76 3.88 -1.39
C GLN A 89 -10.68 2.71 -0.40
N VAL A 90 -10.02 1.62 -0.77
CA VAL A 90 -9.77 0.49 0.15
C VAL A 90 -8.81 0.91 1.27
N LEU A 91 -7.74 1.63 0.95
CA LEU A 91 -6.80 2.18 1.92
C LEU A 91 -7.49 3.06 2.97
N ALA A 92 -8.41 3.92 2.54
CA ALA A 92 -9.16 4.78 3.45
C ALA A 92 -9.96 3.98 4.49
N GLU A 93 -10.57 2.87 4.10
CA GLU A 93 -11.28 1.98 5.04
C GLU A 93 -10.31 1.24 5.97
N ILE A 94 -9.17 0.75 5.45
CA ILE A 94 -8.14 0.10 6.28
C ILE A 94 -7.65 1.09 7.35
N VAL A 95 -7.39 2.35 6.99
CA VAL A 95 -6.95 3.37 7.94
C VAL A 95 -8.06 3.70 8.95
N ALA A 96 -9.30 3.87 8.49
CA ALA A 96 -10.43 4.13 9.38
C ALA A 96 -10.72 2.97 10.36
N GLY A 97 -10.45 1.73 9.93
CA GLY A 97 -10.62 0.51 10.72
C GLY A 97 -9.42 0.14 11.60
N ASN A 98 -8.29 0.85 11.50
CA ASN A 98 -6.98 0.45 12.04
C ASN A 98 -6.55 -0.96 11.59
N GLY A 99 -6.82 -1.28 10.33
CA GLY A 99 -6.61 -2.60 9.74
C GLY A 99 -7.85 -3.10 9.00
N GLY A 100 -7.73 -4.29 8.43
CA GLY A 100 -8.79 -4.98 7.71
C GLY A 100 -8.30 -5.68 6.45
N ASP A 101 -9.06 -6.70 6.04
CA ASP A 101 -8.77 -7.44 4.82
C ASP A 101 -9.10 -6.59 3.58
N ALA A 102 -8.05 -6.21 2.84
CA ALA A 102 -8.17 -5.38 1.64
C ALA A 102 -9.08 -5.99 0.56
N ALA A 103 -9.09 -7.32 0.41
CA ALA A 103 -9.94 -7.99 -0.58
C ALA A 103 -11.41 -7.99 -0.13
N ALA A 104 -11.67 -8.21 1.16
CA ALA A 104 -13.03 -8.13 1.70
C ALA A 104 -13.60 -6.70 1.60
N ILE A 105 -12.78 -5.69 1.90
CA ILE A 105 -13.15 -4.27 1.74
C ILE A 105 -13.44 -3.97 0.26
N ALA A 106 -12.58 -4.40 -0.66
CA ALA A 106 -12.78 -4.22 -2.10
C ALA A 106 -14.09 -4.86 -2.57
N ALA A 107 -14.37 -6.11 -2.19
CA ALA A 107 -15.60 -6.82 -2.53
C ALA A 107 -16.84 -6.10 -1.98
N SER A 108 -16.80 -5.61 -0.73
CA SER A 108 -17.90 -4.85 -0.13
C SER A 108 -18.23 -3.55 -0.88
N LYS A 109 -17.25 -3.01 -1.62
CA LYS A 109 -17.39 -1.82 -2.48
C LYS A 109 -17.73 -2.17 -3.93
N GLY A 110 -17.80 -3.46 -4.29
CA GLY A 110 -18.04 -3.91 -5.66
C GLY A 110 -16.82 -3.71 -6.58
N PHE A 111 -15.60 -3.73 -6.06
CA PHE A 111 -14.37 -3.62 -6.85
C PHE A 111 -13.84 -4.97 -7.34
N GLU A 112 -14.73 -5.92 -7.60
CA GLU A 112 -14.33 -7.19 -8.17
C GLU A 112 -13.70 -6.93 -9.55
N ALA A 113 -12.54 -7.54 -9.80
CA ALA A 113 -11.99 -7.56 -11.14
C ALA A 113 -13.02 -8.29 -12.01
N MET A 114 -13.71 -7.56 -12.90
CA MET A 114 -14.47 -8.19 -13.98
C MET A 114 -13.46 -9.01 -14.75
N ASP A 115 -13.51 -10.33 -14.60
CA ASP A 115 -12.78 -11.23 -15.47
C ASP A 115 -13.26 -10.95 -16.89
N ASP A 116 -12.35 -10.88 -17.87
CA ASP A 116 -12.68 -10.59 -19.27
C ASP A 116 -13.76 -11.57 -19.81
N SER A 117 -13.88 -12.74 -19.16
CA SER A 117 -14.94 -13.73 -19.33
C SER A 117 -16.37 -13.18 -19.17
N GLU A 118 -16.61 -12.23 -18.26
CA GLU A 118 -17.95 -11.63 -18.05
C GLU A 118 -18.32 -10.66 -19.18
N LEU A 119 -17.34 -9.92 -19.73
CA LEU A 119 -17.56 -8.99 -20.85
C LEU A 119 -17.96 -9.73 -22.13
N GLN A 120 -17.44 -10.94 -22.36
CA GLN A 120 -17.81 -11.75 -23.52
C GLN A 120 -19.27 -12.21 -23.50
N SER A 121 -19.85 -12.42 -22.31
CA SER A 121 -21.26 -12.80 -22.19
C SER A 121 -22.25 -11.67 -22.50
N MET A 122 -21.80 -10.41 -22.50
CA MET A 122 -22.63 -9.23 -22.78
C MET A 122 -22.62 -8.81 -24.26
N ILE A 123 -21.77 -9.42 -25.10
CA ILE A 123 -21.61 -9.09 -26.52
C ILE A 123 -22.42 -10.05 -27.42
N ASP A 124 -22.94 -11.14 -26.86
CA ASP A 124 -23.69 -12.18 -27.60
C ASP A 124 -25.21 -11.87 -27.76
N ASP A 125 -25.59 -10.60 -27.97
CA ASP A 125 -26.98 -10.17 -28.29
C ASP A 125 -27.08 -9.37 -29.61
#